data_AF-A0A1M3MKS2-F1
#
_entry.id   AF-A0A1M3MKS2-F1
#
_cell.length_a   1.000
_cell.length_b   1.000
_cell.length_c   1.000
_cell.angle_alpha   90.00
_cell.angle_beta   90.00
_cell.angle_gamma   90.00
#
_symmetry.space_group_name_H-M   'P 1'
#
loop_
_entity.id
_entity.type
_entity.pdbx_description
1 polymer ?
#
loop_
_entity_poly.entity_id
_entity_poly.type
_entity_poly.pdbx_seq_one_letter_code
_entity_poly.pdbx_strand_id
1 'polypeptide(L)' 'MLHYAVVFLVVALIAGALGFGGMAGAAVGFVHLLLFLFVGLAALSLIATAIRKA' A
#
# COMPACT_ATOMS: atom_id res chain seq x y z
N MET A 1 -9.70 11.07 24.72
CA MET A 1 -9.19 10.55 23.44
C MET A 1 -8.65 9.12 23.54
N LEU A 2 -7.88 8.79 24.59
CA LEU A 2 -7.33 7.43 24.80
C LEU A 2 -8.40 6.32 24.82
N HIS A 3 -9.56 6.57 25.44
CA HIS A 3 -10.69 5.63 25.44
C HIS A 3 -11.16 5.26 24.03
N TYR A 4 -11.32 6.26 23.15
CA TYR A 4 -11.79 6.02 21.79
C TYR A 4 -10.74 5.28 20.94
N ALA A 5 -9.45 5.58 21.14
CA ALA A 5 -8.37 4.84 20.48
C ALA A 5 -8.35 3.36 20.87
N VAL A 6 -8.58 3.04 22.15
CA VAL A 6 -8.67 1.66 22.63
C VAL A 6 -9.92 0.96 22.08
N VAL A 7 -11.07 1.64 22.07
CA VAL A 7 -12.30 1.09 21.46
C VAL A 7 -12.07 0.78 19.98
N PHE A 8 -11.46 1.71 19.24
CA PHE A 8 -11.18 1.53 17.82
C PHE A 8 -10.17 0.39 17.57
N LEU A 9 -9.16 0.25 18.44
CA LEU A 9 -8.20 -0.86 18.38
C LEU A 9 -8.88 -2.22 18.54
N VAL A 10 -9.78 -2.36 19.51
CA VAL A 10 -10.53 -3.59 19.75
C VAL A 10 -11.42 -3.92 18.55
N VAL A 11 -12.13 -2.92 18.01
CA VAL A 11 -12.97 -3.09 16.81
C VAL A 11 -12.13 -3.53 15.59
N ALA A 12 -10.96 -2.92 15.38
CA ALA A 12 -10.06 -3.27 14.29
C ALA A 12 -9.54 -4.71 14.40
N LEU A 13 -9.20 -5.14 15.63
CA LEU A 13 -8.73 -6.51 15.89
C LEU A 13 -9.83 -7.54 15.63
N ILE A 14 -11.05 -7.26 16.09
CA ILE A 14 -12.23 -8.10 15.84
C ILE A 14 -12.53 -8.15 14.34
N ALA A 15 -12.55 -7.01 13.65
CA ALA A 15 -12.77 -6.96 12.20
C ALA A 15 -11.71 -7.80 11.46
N GLY A 16 -10.43 -7.64 11.82
CA GLY A 16 -9.31 -8.41 11.28
C GLY A 16 -9.48 -9.92 11.46
N ALA A 17 -9.85 -10.35 12.68
CA ALA A 17 -10.07 -11.74 13.03
C ALA A 17 -11.32 -12.36 12.37
N LEU A 18 -12.39 -11.59 12.19
CA LEU A 18 -13.67 -12.06 11.63
C LEU A 18 -13.69 -12.15 10.09
N GLY A 19 -12.63 -11.75 9.40
CA GLY A 19 -12.53 -11.96 7.94
C GLY A 19 -12.09 -10.76 7.11
N PHE A 20 -11.57 -9.67 7.72
CA PHE A 20 -11.00 -8.56 6.95
C PHE A 20 -9.81 -8.97 6.07
N GLY A 21 -9.23 -10.15 6.31
CA GLY A 21 -8.14 -10.72 5.50
C GLY A 21 -8.47 -10.88 4.01
N GLY A 22 -9.74 -11.16 3.65
CA GLY A 22 -10.15 -11.30 2.25
C GLY A 22 -10.11 -9.97 1.47
N MET A 23 -10.63 -8.90 2.06
CA MET A 23 -10.57 -7.55 1.48
C MET A 23 -9.14 -6.99 1.50
N ALA A 24 -8.36 -7.30 2.54
CA ALA A 24 -6.96 -6.94 2.61
C ALA A 24 -6.15 -7.59 1.48
N GLY A 25 -6.39 -8.88 1.18
CA GLY A 25 -5.75 -9.58 0.06
C GLY A 25 -6.12 -8.99 -1.31
N ALA A 26 -7.39 -8.64 -1.52
CA ALA A 26 -7.84 -8.00 -2.77
C ALA A 26 -7.20 -6.61 -2.97
N ALA A 27 -7.09 -5.81 -1.90
CA ALA A 27 -6.43 -4.51 -1.93
C ALA A 27 -4.93 -4.63 -2.24
N VAL A 28 -4.26 -5.66 -1.73
CA VAL A 28 -2.84 -5.95 -2.01
C VAL A 28 -2.58 -6.18 -3.49
N GLY A 29 -3.52 -6.77 -4.24
CA GLY A 29 -3.40 -6.92 -5.70
C GLY A 29 -3.24 -5.59 -6.45
N PHE A 30 -4.07 -4.59 -6.09
CA PHE A 30 -4.00 -3.25 -6.70
C PHE A 30 -2.72 -2.49 -6.33
N VAL A 31 -2.25 -2.64 -5.09
CA VAL A 31 -1.00 -2.02 -4.62
C VAL A 31 0.20 -2.51 -5.44
N HIS A 32 0.30 -3.81 -5.72
CA HIS A 32 1.37 -4.36 -6.52
C HIS A 32 1.38 -3.80 -7.95
N LEU A 33 0.20 -3.69 -8.59
CA LEU A 33 0.10 -3.12 -9.93
C LEU A 33 0.64 -1.67 -9.98
N LEU A 34 0.28 -0.85 -8.99
CA LEU A 34 0.74 0.53 -8.90
C LEU A 34 2.24 0.62 -8.59
N LEU A 35 2.76 -0.26 -7.73
CA LEU A 35 4.19 -0.35 -7.40
C LEU A 35 5.02 -0.63 -8.66
N PHE A 36 4.65 -1.64 -9.45
CA PHE A 36 5.38 -1.97 -10.68
C PHE A 36 5.32 -0.82 -11.70
N LEU A 37 4.17 -0.17 -11.82
CA LEU A 37 4.03 0.99 -12.70
C LEU A 37 4.95 2.14 -12.26
N PHE A 38 4.98 2.45 -10.96
CA PHE A 38 5.84 3.49 -10.41
C PHE A 38 7.33 3.16 -10.59
N VAL A 39 7.73 1.92 -10.33
CA VAL A 39 9.12 1.46 -10.53
C VAL A 39 9.53 1.55 -12.00
N GLY A 40 8.65 1.16 -12.93
CA GLY A 40 8.91 1.30 -14.37
C GLY A 40 9.09 2.76 -14.80
N LEU A 41 8.20 3.64 -14.35
CA LEU A 41 8.31 5.09 -14.61
C LEU A 41 9.55 5.70 -13.95
N ALA A 42 9.90 5.27 -12.74
CA ALA A 42 11.10 5.71 -12.04
C ALA A 42 12.36 5.27 -12.78
N ALA A 43 12.43 4.03 -13.27
CA ALA A 43 13.53 3.54 -14.09
C ALA A 43 13.65 4.34 -15.40
N LEU A 44 12.54 4.57 -16.10
CA LEU A 44 12.49 5.40 -17.31
C LEU A 44 12.97 6.84 -17.04
N SER A 45 12.52 7.45 -15.94
CA SER A 45 12.93 8.78 -15.52
C SER A 45 14.44 8.83 -15.21
N LEU A 46 14.96 7.81 -14.54
CA LEU A 46 16.37 7.71 -14.18
C LEU A 46 17.24 7.56 -15.43
N ILE A 47 16.85 6.70 -16.37
CA ILE A 47 17.53 6.50 -17.66
C ILE A 47 17.48 7.79 -18.49
N ALA A 48 16.31 8.44 -18.61
CA ALA A 48 16.17 9.69 -19.34
C ALA A 48 17.02 10.82 -18.75
N THR A 49 17.14 10.86 -17.41
CA THR A 49 17.98 11.85 -16.72
C THR A 49 19.46 11.53 -16.88
N ALA A 50 19.86 10.26 -16.82
CA ALA A 50 21.23 9.82 -17.04
C ALA A 50 21.71 10.13 -18.46
N ILE A 51 20.87 9.88 -19.48
CA ILE A 51 21.17 10.20 -20.88
C ILE A 51 21.28 11.72 -21.10
N ARG A 52 20.45 12.55 -20.46
CA ARG A 52 20.55 14.02 -20.59
C ARG A 52 21.79 14.63 -19.93
N LYS A 53 22.40 13.94 -18.96
CA LYS A 53 23.58 14.41 -18.21
C LYS A 53 24.91 13.90 -18.77
N ALA A 54 24.88 12.89 -19.63
CA ALA A 54 26.04 12.39 -20.38
C ALA A 54 26.23 13.20 -21.67
#